data_AF-A4UA02-F1
#
_entry.id   AF-A4UA02-F1
#
_cell.length_a   1.000
_cell.length_b   1.000
_cell.length_c   1.000
_cell.angle_alpha   90.00
_cell.angle_beta   90.00
_cell.angle_gamma   90.00
#
_symmetry.space_group_name_H-M   'P 1'
#
loop_
_entity.id
_entity.type
_entity.pdbx_description
1 polymer ?
#
loop_
_entity_poly.entity_id
_entity_poly.type
_entity_poly.pdbx_seq_one_letter_code
_entity_poly.pdbx_strand_id
1 'polypeptide(L)'
;RALFAVITALLIVIFAGKPVVKYLRTLKYGQAVRDDGPKTHLAKQGTPTMGGVLILVAIAISTLAWADLSNPYVWILMVVMVIFGAVGWADDWLKIKHKNPQGLIARKKYFWLSVGSLFAGGSLYYIALQQDAATAAAMQDVLVPLFKDWIIPLSAIPFGIGFIILTYFTINGSSNAVNLTDGLDGLVILPVVLVAAGLGV
;
A
#
# COMPACT_ATOMS: atom_id res chain seq x y z
N ARG A 1 3.87 -2.28 -22.34
CA ARG A 1 4.14 -3.04 -21.09
C ARG A 1 3.08 -2.73 -20.03
N ALA A 2 2.87 -1.46 -19.65
CA ALA A 2 1.85 -1.06 -18.66
C ALA A 2 0.42 -1.58 -18.97
N LEU A 3 -0.06 -1.42 -20.21
CA LEU A 3 -1.39 -1.93 -20.60
C LEU A 3 -1.54 -3.44 -20.40
N PHE A 4 -0.51 -4.22 -20.78
CA PHE A 4 -0.51 -5.67 -20.57
C PHE A 4 -0.52 -6.00 -19.08
N ALA A 5 0.20 -5.24 -18.25
CA ALA A 5 0.16 -5.43 -16.81
C ALA A 5 -1.25 -5.18 -16.22
N VAL A 6 -1.94 -4.13 -16.68
CA VAL A 6 -3.34 -3.86 -16.27
C VAL A 6 -4.26 -5.01 -16.70
N ILE A 7 -4.16 -5.47 -17.94
CA ILE A 7 -4.99 -6.57 -18.46
C ILE A 7 -4.71 -7.87 -17.69
N THR A 8 -3.45 -8.23 -17.45
CA THR A 8 -3.09 -9.43 -16.68
C THR A 8 -3.66 -9.38 -15.27
N ALA A 9 -3.50 -8.25 -14.57
CA ALA A 9 -4.05 -8.08 -13.22
C ALA A 9 -5.58 -8.18 -13.21
N LEU A 10 -6.25 -7.55 -14.19
CA LEU A 10 -7.70 -7.60 -14.34
C LEU A 10 -8.21 -9.03 -14.57
N LEU A 11 -7.57 -9.79 -15.47
CA LEU A 11 -7.95 -11.18 -15.75
C LEU A 11 -7.80 -12.05 -14.51
N ILE A 12 -6.70 -11.90 -13.75
CA ILE A 12 -6.51 -12.62 -12.48
C ILE A 12 -7.67 -12.33 -11.51
N VAL A 13 -8.03 -11.05 -11.31
CA VAL A 13 -9.10 -10.67 -10.39
C VAL A 13 -10.47 -11.17 -10.87
N ILE A 14 -10.78 -11.10 -12.17
CA ILE A 14 -12.06 -11.58 -12.72
C ILE A 14 -12.21 -13.09 -12.52
N PHE A 15 -11.18 -13.87 -12.86
CA PHE A 15 -11.27 -15.33 -12.80
C PHE A 15 -11.14 -15.87 -11.37
N ALA A 16 -10.24 -15.30 -10.56
CA ALA A 16 -10.02 -15.76 -9.18
C ALA A 16 -10.97 -15.09 -8.15
N GLY A 17 -11.67 -14.01 -8.52
CA GLY A 17 -12.53 -13.27 -7.60
C GLY A 17 -13.65 -14.11 -6.98
N LYS A 18 -14.47 -14.76 -7.83
CA LYS A 18 -15.56 -15.64 -7.35
C LYS A 18 -15.10 -16.76 -6.43
N PRO A 19 -14.09 -17.59 -6.79
CA PRO A 19 -13.63 -18.68 -5.91
C PRO A 19 -13.02 -18.16 -4.61
N VAL A 20 -12.23 -17.08 -4.65
CA VAL A 20 -11.64 -16.46 -3.45
C VAL A 20 -12.74 -15.94 -2.51
N VAL A 21 -13.74 -15.23 -3.03
CA VAL A 21 -14.86 -14.74 -2.21
C VAL A 21 -15.63 -15.90 -1.57
N LYS A 22 -15.86 -17.00 -2.30
CA LYS A 22 -16.52 -18.20 -1.75
C LYS A 22 -15.71 -18.80 -0.59
N TYR A 23 -14.39 -18.90 -0.76
CA TYR A 23 -13.49 -19.40 0.29
C TYR A 23 -13.42 -18.47 1.51
N LEU A 24 -13.33 -17.15 1.30
CA LEU A 24 -13.29 -16.20 2.42
C LEU A 24 -14.62 -16.18 3.18
N ARG A 25 -15.76 -16.40 2.52
CA ARG A 25 -17.06 -16.56 3.21
C ARG A 25 -17.05 -17.76 4.14
N THR A 26 -16.44 -18.89 3.77
CA THR A 26 -16.35 -20.05 4.67
C THR A 26 -15.48 -19.78 5.90
N LEU A 27 -14.44 -18.95 5.78
CA LEU A 27 -13.61 -18.53 6.92
C LEU A 27 -14.33 -17.56 7.87
N LYS A 28 -15.34 -16.83 7.37
CA LYS A 28 -16.12 -15.85 8.15
C LYS A 28 -17.34 -16.42 8.87
N TYR A 29 -17.71 -17.67 8.62
CA TYR A 29 -18.81 -18.32 9.33
C TYR A 29 -18.51 -18.36 10.84
N GLY A 30 -19.24 -17.54 11.62
CA GLY A 30 -19.17 -17.52 13.09
C GLY A 30 -18.67 -16.24 13.76
N GLN A 31 -18.57 -15.09 13.08
CA GLN A 31 -18.25 -13.80 13.74
C GLN A 31 -19.34 -13.39 14.76
N ALA A 32 -18.90 -12.87 15.91
CA ALA A 32 -19.77 -12.31 16.94
C ALA A 32 -20.39 -10.99 16.46
N VAL A 33 -21.70 -10.83 16.69
CA VAL A 33 -22.48 -9.65 16.33
C VAL A 33 -22.06 -8.49 17.22
N ARG A 34 -21.76 -7.34 16.61
CA ARG A 34 -21.56 -6.07 17.33
C ARG A 34 -22.91 -5.34 17.36
N ASP A 35 -23.50 -5.18 18.55
CA ASP A 35 -24.85 -4.62 18.74
C ASP A 35 -24.90 -3.08 18.71
N ASP A 36 -23.74 -2.44 18.65
CA ASP A 36 -23.52 -1.01 18.89
C ASP A 36 -23.41 -0.15 17.60
N GLY A 37 -24.04 -0.57 16.49
CA GLY A 37 -23.97 0.12 15.18
C GLY A 37 -25.32 0.54 14.56
N PRO A 38 -25.37 1.60 13.72
CA PRO A 38 -26.59 2.01 13.00
C PRO A 38 -27.16 0.89 12.12
N LYS A 39 -28.49 0.77 12.02
CA LYS A 39 -29.19 -0.33 11.31
C LYS A 39 -28.78 -0.52 9.83
N THR A 40 -28.28 0.51 9.17
CA THR A 40 -27.73 0.43 7.80
C THR A 40 -26.43 -0.40 7.69
N HIS A 41 -25.65 -0.52 8.77
CA HIS A 41 -24.47 -1.39 8.82
C HIS A 41 -24.80 -2.88 8.99
N LEU A 42 -26.05 -3.23 9.35
CA LEU A 42 -26.51 -4.62 9.44
C LEU A 42 -26.68 -5.27 8.05
N ALA A 43 -26.88 -4.48 6.98
CA ALA A 43 -27.00 -4.99 5.61
C ALA A 43 -25.65 -5.42 4.99
N LYS A 44 -24.52 -5.01 5.56
CA LYS A 44 -23.16 -5.45 5.16
C LYS A 44 -22.74 -6.77 5.85
N GLN A 45 -23.67 -7.44 6.54
CA GLN A 45 -23.45 -8.73 7.16
C GLN A 45 -23.22 -9.81 6.09
N GLY A 46 -21.98 -10.26 5.93
CA GLY A 46 -21.63 -11.42 5.09
C GLY A 46 -20.59 -11.14 4.00
N THR A 47 -20.15 -9.90 3.80
CA THR A 47 -19.05 -9.61 2.87
C THR A 47 -17.71 -9.98 3.52
N PRO A 48 -16.93 -10.90 2.93
CA PRO A 48 -15.62 -11.23 3.46
C PRO A 48 -14.67 -10.02 3.41
N THR A 49 -14.03 -9.73 4.55
CA THR A 49 -12.83 -8.87 4.66
C THR A 49 -11.62 -9.75 4.35
N MET A 50 -10.50 -9.17 3.91
CA MET A 50 -9.33 -9.83 3.27
C MET A 50 -9.34 -9.96 1.73
N GLY A 51 -10.27 -9.33 1.02
CA GLY A 51 -10.24 -9.28 -0.46
C GLY A 51 -8.97 -8.62 -1.04
N GLY A 52 -8.31 -7.75 -0.27
CA GLY A 52 -7.05 -7.11 -0.65
C GLY A 52 -5.92 -8.07 -0.99
N VAL A 53 -5.90 -9.29 -0.43
CA VAL A 53 -4.88 -10.30 -0.76
C VAL A 53 -4.92 -10.67 -2.24
N LEU A 54 -6.12 -10.82 -2.82
CA LEU A 54 -6.26 -11.11 -4.24
C LEU A 54 -5.71 -9.98 -5.10
N ILE A 55 -5.96 -8.73 -4.70
CA ILE A 55 -5.47 -7.54 -5.40
C ILE A 55 -3.94 -7.50 -5.36
N LEU A 56 -3.33 -7.71 -4.18
CA LEU A 56 -1.87 -7.73 -4.02
C LEU A 56 -1.21 -8.84 -4.84
N VAL A 57 -1.80 -10.04 -4.86
CA VAL A 57 -1.31 -11.17 -5.67
C VAL A 57 -1.41 -10.85 -7.17
N ALA A 58 -2.52 -10.26 -7.61
CA ALA A 58 -2.68 -9.86 -9.01
C ALA A 58 -1.65 -8.79 -9.43
N ILE A 59 -1.40 -7.79 -8.58
CA ILE A 59 -0.37 -6.77 -8.80
C ILE A 59 1.03 -7.40 -8.82
N ALA A 60 1.34 -8.29 -7.88
CA ALA A 60 2.62 -8.97 -7.78
C ALA A 60 2.93 -9.77 -9.05
N ILE A 61 2.02 -10.67 -9.45
CA ILE A 61 2.19 -11.52 -10.63
C ILE A 61 2.32 -10.66 -11.89
N SER A 62 1.47 -9.65 -12.03
CA SER A 62 1.49 -8.78 -13.20
C SER A 62 2.77 -7.95 -13.29
N THR A 63 3.22 -7.38 -12.17
CA THR A 63 4.50 -6.65 -12.09
C THR A 63 5.65 -7.56 -12.45
N LEU A 64 5.73 -8.76 -11.89
CA LEU A 64 6.81 -9.71 -12.19
C LEU A 64 6.82 -10.19 -13.65
N ALA A 65 5.66 -10.23 -14.30
CA ALA A 65 5.56 -10.64 -15.70
C ALA A 65 5.98 -9.54 -16.69
N TRP A 66 5.77 -8.26 -16.36
CA TRP A 66 5.87 -7.16 -17.32
C TRP A 66 6.85 -6.04 -16.96
N ALA A 67 7.26 -5.92 -15.70
CA ALA A 67 8.23 -4.94 -15.26
C ALA A 67 9.66 -5.37 -15.61
N ASP A 68 10.55 -4.39 -15.69
CA ASP A 68 11.97 -4.67 -15.81
C ASP A 68 12.54 -5.09 -14.45
N LEU A 69 12.86 -6.37 -14.29
CA LEU A 69 13.37 -6.93 -13.03
C LEU A 69 14.80 -6.50 -12.72
N SER A 70 15.52 -5.91 -13.69
CA SER A 70 16.83 -5.28 -13.44
C SER A 70 16.69 -3.95 -12.69
N ASN A 71 15.48 -3.36 -12.68
CA ASN A 71 15.21 -2.10 -12.03
C ASN A 71 15.04 -2.28 -10.51
N PRO A 72 15.92 -1.70 -9.66
CA PRO A 72 15.84 -1.84 -8.21
C PRO A 72 14.57 -1.21 -7.61
N TYR A 73 13.97 -0.19 -8.24
CA TYR A 73 12.74 0.44 -7.76
C TYR A 73 11.56 -0.53 -7.77
N VAL A 74 11.52 -1.49 -8.70
CA VAL A 74 10.49 -2.54 -8.74
C VAL A 74 10.57 -3.40 -7.49
N TRP A 75 11.78 -3.79 -7.09
CA TRP A 75 11.98 -4.61 -5.89
C TRP A 75 11.65 -3.86 -4.60
N ILE A 76 12.02 -2.58 -4.51
CA ILE A 76 11.65 -1.74 -3.36
C ILE A 76 10.12 -1.71 -3.20
N LEU A 77 9.38 -1.44 -4.29
CA LEU A 77 7.92 -1.42 -4.28
C LEU A 77 7.34 -2.80 -3.91
N MET A 78 7.87 -3.89 -4.46
CA MET A 78 7.42 -5.25 -4.14
C MET A 78 7.62 -5.59 -2.66
N VAL A 79 8.76 -5.23 -2.06
CA VAL A 79 9.02 -5.46 -0.63
C VAL A 79 8.08 -4.62 0.23
N VAL A 80 7.91 -3.33 -0.08
CA VAL A 80 6.97 -2.46 0.65
C VAL A 80 5.54 -3.00 0.55
N MET A 81 5.12 -3.41 -0.64
CA MET A 81 3.81 -4.01 -0.88
C MET A 81 3.60 -5.28 -0.03
N VAL A 82 4.61 -6.16 0.05
CA VAL A 82 4.54 -7.37 0.87
C VAL A 82 4.46 -7.03 2.36
N ILE A 83 5.27 -6.08 2.86
CA ILE A 83 5.24 -5.69 4.27
C ILE A 83 3.88 -5.09 4.63
N PHE A 84 3.40 -4.10 3.87
CA PHE A 84 2.13 -3.41 4.15
C PHE A 84 0.94 -4.34 3.98
N GLY A 85 0.98 -5.20 2.94
CA GLY A 85 0.01 -6.24 2.70
C GLY A 85 -0.06 -7.28 3.81
N ALA A 86 1.09 -7.73 4.32
CA ALA A 86 1.17 -8.67 5.43
C ALA A 86 0.62 -8.07 6.72
N VAL A 87 0.89 -6.78 6.99
CA VAL A 87 0.33 -6.07 8.15
C VAL A 87 -1.20 -5.97 8.03
N GLY A 88 -1.72 -5.59 6.88
CA GLY A 88 -3.16 -5.52 6.63
C GLY A 88 -3.85 -6.88 6.74
N TRP A 89 -3.24 -7.92 6.16
CA TRP A 89 -3.72 -9.30 6.29
C TRP A 89 -3.71 -9.78 7.74
N ALA A 90 -2.62 -9.54 8.49
CA ALA A 90 -2.52 -9.92 9.89
C ALA A 90 -3.57 -9.22 10.76
N ASP A 91 -3.84 -7.94 10.51
CA ASP A 91 -4.89 -7.17 11.17
C ASP A 91 -6.27 -7.80 10.95
N ASP A 92 -6.64 -8.08 9.70
CA ASP A 92 -7.92 -8.69 9.34
C ASP A 92 -8.06 -10.13 9.84
N TRP A 93 -6.98 -10.91 9.76
CA TRP A 93 -6.94 -12.28 10.27
C TRP A 93 -7.15 -12.32 11.78
N LEU A 94 -6.51 -11.42 12.54
CA LEU A 94 -6.68 -11.34 13.99
C LEU A 94 -8.11 -10.96 14.39
N LYS A 95 -8.77 -10.06 13.65
CA LYS A 95 -10.18 -9.71 13.86
C LYS A 95 -11.10 -10.92 13.72
N ILE A 96 -10.83 -11.78 12.74
CA ILE A 96 -11.62 -13.01 12.50
C ILE A 96 -11.30 -14.06 13.56
N LYS A 97 -10.01 -14.37 13.78
CA LYS A 97 -9.57 -15.44 14.68
C LYS A 97 -10.00 -15.21 16.13
N HIS A 98 -9.85 -13.98 16.63
CA HIS A 98 -10.15 -13.66 18.03
C HIS A 98 -11.55 -13.08 18.24
N LYS A 99 -12.36 -12.93 17.18
CA LYS A 99 -13.67 -12.25 17.20
C LYS A 99 -13.63 -10.88 17.90
N ASN A 100 -12.47 -10.22 17.86
CA ASN A 100 -12.25 -8.91 18.47
C ASN A 100 -12.19 -7.86 17.36
N PRO A 101 -13.09 -6.86 17.34
CA PRO A 101 -13.12 -5.84 16.30
C PRO A 101 -11.86 -4.95 16.26
N GLN A 102 -11.05 -4.92 17.32
CA GLN A 102 -9.86 -4.06 17.40
C GLN A 102 -8.69 -4.55 16.52
N GLY A 103 -8.62 -5.84 16.19
CA GLY A 103 -7.56 -6.38 15.32
C GLY A 103 -6.15 -6.32 15.92
N LEU A 104 -5.17 -5.94 15.10
CA LEU A 104 -3.76 -5.82 15.50
C LEU A 104 -3.55 -4.58 16.39
N ILE A 105 -2.82 -4.75 17.49
CA ILE A 105 -2.46 -3.66 18.41
C ILE A 105 -1.79 -2.52 17.61
N ALA A 106 -2.28 -1.29 17.77
CA ALA A 106 -1.84 -0.11 17.02
C ALA A 106 -0.31 0.07 17.00
N ARG A 107 0.37 -0.17 18.13
CA ARG A 107 1.84 -0.09 18.23
C ARG A 107 2.54 -1.10 17.32
N LYS A 108 2.03 -2.34 17.22
CA LYS A 108 2.59 -3.37 16.34
C LYS A 108 2.32 -3.05 14.87
N LYS A 109 1.11 -2.58 14.56
CA LYS A 109 0.76 -2.11 13.21
C LYS A 109 1.71 -1.00 12.76
N TYR A 110 1.83 0.06 13.57
CA TYR A 110 2.71 1.19 13.27
C TYR A 110 4.16 0.75 13.14
N PHE A 111 4.69 -0.08 14.06
CA PHE A 111 6.06 -0.59 13.98
C PHE A 111 6.38 -1.24 12.64
N TRP A 112 5.54 -2.15 12.14
CA TRP A 112 5.81 -2.83 10.87
C TRP A 112 5.65 -1.93 9.64
N LEU A 113 4.72 -0.97 9.67
CA LEU A 113 4.62 0.05 8.63
C LEU A 113 5.86 0.96 8.62
N SER A 114 6.36 1.35 9.79
CA SER A 114 7.61 2.08 9.97
C SER A 114 8.82 1.32 9.44
N VAL A 115 8.88 -0.01 9.65
CA VAL A 115 9.95 -0.84 9.08
C VAL A 115 9.94 -0.76 7.56
N GLY A 116 8.78 -0.91 6.92
CA GLY A 116 8.68 -0.84 5.45
C GLY A 116 8.96 0.55 4.89
N SER A 117 8.53 1.62 5.56
CA SER A 117 8.79 2.99 5.10
C SER A 117 10.25 3.41 5.30
N LEU A 118 10.90 3.01 6.40
CA LEU A 118 12.34 3.22 6.60
C LEU A 118 13.17 2.40 5.62
N PHE A 119 12.76 1.15 5.34
CA PHE A 119 13.40 0.34 4.30
C PHE A 119 13.33 1.03 2.95
N ALA A 120 12.17 1.56 2.55
CA ALA A 120 12.01 2.28 1.29
C ALA A 120 12.88 3.54 1.24
N GLY A 121 12.79 4.41 2.26
CA GLY A 121 13.60 5.64 2.34
C GLY A 121 15.10 5.36 2.34
N GLY A 122 15.56 4.38 3.11
CA GLY A 122 16.96 3.97 3.15
C GLY A 122 17.45 3.37 1.83
N SER A 123 16.64 2.55 1.17
CA SER A 123 16.99 1.96 -0.15
C SER A 123 17.07 3.03 -1.23
N LEU A 124 16.12 3.98 -1.25
CA LEU A 124 16.13 5.09 -2.20
C LEU A 124 17.33 6.02 -1.97
N TYR A 125 17.63 6.34 -0.71
CA TYR A 125 18.81 7.12 -0.36
C TYR A 125 20.10 6.40 -0.77
N TYR A 126 20.19 5.09 -0.54
CA TYR A 126 21.33 4.29 -0.96
C TYR A 126 21.53 4.33 -2.48
N ILE A 127 20.45 4.25 -3.27
CA ILE A 127 20.55 4.39 -4.73
C ILE A 127 21.04 5.78 -5.12
N ALA A 128 20.57 6.83 -4.45
CA ALA A 128 21.01 8.20 -4.72
C ALA A 128 22.52 8.38 -4.47
N LEU A 129 23.09 7.72 -3.45
CA LEU A 129 24.52 7.77 -3.17
C LEU A 129 25.41 7.12 -4.25
N GLN A 130 24.85 6.29 -5.12
CA GLN A 130 25.59 5.68 -6.23
C GLN A 130 25.62 6.56 -7.49
N GLN A 131 24.95 7.70 -7.47
CA GLN A 131 24.92 8.67 -8.56
C GLN A 131 25.94 9.80 -8.31
N ASP A 132 26.16 10.64 -9.33
CA ASP A 132 26.92 11.87 -9.15
C ASP A 132 26.22 12.83 -8.18
N ALA A 133 26.98 13.78 -7.61
CA ALA A 133 26.48 14.66 -6.57
C ALA A 133 25.26 15.52 -6.99
N ALA A 134 25.19 15.92 -8.26
CA ALA A 134 24.08 16.73 -8.74
C ALA A 134 22.80 15.89 -8.87
N THR A 135 22.91 14.68 -9.43
CA THR A 135 21.79 13.73 -9.51
C THR A 135 21.34 13.29 -8.12
N ALA A 136 22.28 13.01 -7.21
CA ALA A 136 21.98 12.61 -5.84
C ALA A 136 21.19 13.70 -5.06
N ALA A 137 21.53 14.97 -5.27
CA ALA A 137 20.79 16.10 -4.71
C ALA A 137 19.38 16.20 -5.31
N ALA A 138 19.27 16.13 -6.64
CA ALA A 138 17.98 16.18 -7.34
C ALA A 138 17.01 15.05 -6.95
N MET A 139 17.53 13.86 -6.60
CA MET A 139 16.73 12.74 -6.11
C MET A 139 16.19 12.92 -4.68
N GLN A 140 16.83 13.79 -3.89
CA GLN A 140 16.48 14.04 -2.49
C GLN A 140 15.67 15.31 -2.29
N ASP A 141 15.90 16.32 -3.12
CA ASP A 141 15.29 17.63 -3.00
C ASP A 141 13.82 17.63 -3.44
N VAL A 142 13.02 18.48 -2.78
CA VAL A 142 11.58 18.56 -3.07
C VAL A 142 11.31 19.73 -3.99
N LEU A 143 10.75 19.41 -5.15
CA LEU A 143 10.25 20.40 -6.09
C LEU A 143 8.92 20.97 -5.58
N VAL A 144 8.80 22.29 -5.51
CA VAL A 144 7.53 22.93 -5.21
C VAL A 144 6.72 23.00 -6.51
N PRO A 145 5.57 22.30 -6.61
CA PRO A 145 4.76 22.35 -7.82
C PRO A 145 4.33 23.80 -8.11
N LEU A 146 4.20 24.14 -9.40
CA LEU A 146 3.89 25.48 -9.92
C LEU A 146 5.05 26.51 -9.89
N PHE A 147 6.07 26.32 -9.05
CA PHE A 147 7.21 27.24 -8.93
C PHE A 147 8.52 26.53 -9.35
N LYS A 148 8.91 26.69 -10.62
CA LYS A 148 10.04 25.94 -11.21
C LYS A 148 11.38 26.16 -10.51
N ASP A 149 11.58 27.34 -9.92
CA ASP A 149 12.84 27.72 -9.26
C ASP A 149 12.81 27.46 -7.75
N TRP A 150 11.67 27.02 -7.20
CA TRP A 150 11.53 26.77 -5.76
C TRP A 150 11.77 25.31 -5.46
N ILE A 151 12.87 25.08 -4.75
CA ILE A 151 13.33 23.77 -4.33
C ILE A 151 13.53 23.82 -2.82
N ILE A 152 13.02 22.82 -2.11
CA ILE A 152 13.34 22.62 -0.70
C ILE A 152 14.55 21.67 -0.65
N PRO A 153 15.74 22.16 -0.25
CA PRO A 153 16.99 21.40 -0.38
C PRO A 153 17.14 20.40 0.78
N LEU A 154 16.41 19.29 0.72
CA LEU A 154 16.51 18.21 1.73
C LEU A 154 17.88 17.54 1.68
N SER A 155 18.54 17.54 0.52
CA SER A 155 19.90 17.06 0.32
C SER A 155 20.96 17.83 1.13
N ALA A 156 20.67 19.07 1.53
CA ALA A 156 21.55 19.86 2.39
C ALA A 156 21.60 19.32 3.83
N ILE A 157 20.62 18.51 4.24
CA ILE A 157 20.62 17.87 5.57
C ILE A 157 21.55 16.65 5.52
N PRO A 158 22.57 16.57 6.40
CA PRO A 158 23.53 15.47 6.39
C PRO A 158 22.89 14.09 6.48
N PHE A 159 23.57 13.10 5.89
CA PHE A 159 23.17 11.69 5.91
C PHE A 159 21.78 11.38 5.34
N GLY A 160 21.23 12.28 4.50
CA GLY A 160 19.92 12.08 3.88
C GLY A 160 18.75 12.11 4.87
N ILE A 161 18.97 12.58 6.10
CA ILE A 161 17.97 12.53 7.18
C ILE A 161 16.69 13.27 6.76
N GLY A 162 16.82 14.43 6.11
CA GLY A 162 15.69 15.19 5.59
C GLY A 162 14.82 14.36 4.65
N PHE A 163 15.44 13.76 3.64
CA PHE A 163 14.78 12.91 2.65
C PHE A 163 14.11 11.68 3.26
N ILE A 164 14.81 10.99 4.17
CA ILE A 164 14.29 9.79 4.82
C ILE A 164 13.10 10.11 5.71
N ILE A 165 13.15 11.22 6.48
CA ILE A 165 12.03 11.67 7.32
C ILE A 165 10.80 11.99 6.45
N LEU A 166 10.98 12.73 5.36
CA LEU A 166 9.88 13.05 4.47
C LEU A 166 9.28 11.78 3.87
N THR A 167 10.11 10.89 3.32
CA THR A 167 9.68 9.61 2.75
C THR A 167 8.92 8.77 3.76
N TYR A 168 9.41 8.71 5.00
CA TYR A 168 8.77 8.02 6.11
C TYR A 168 7.34 8.53 6.35
N PHE A 169 7.17 9.85 6.47
CA PHE A 169 5.87 10.46 6.72
C PHE A 169 4.93 10.34 5.52
N THR A 170 5.44 10.47 4.30
CA THR A 170 4.62 10.28 3.09
C THR A 170 4.08 8.86 3.02
N ILE A 171 4.93 7.84 3.15
CA ILE A 171 4.49 6.44 3.04
C ILE A 171 3.52 6.06 4.17
N ASN A 172 3.89 6.35 5.42
CA ASN A 172 3.03 6.01 6.56
C ASN A 172 1.74 6.84 6.57
N GLY A 173 1.83 8.14 6.24
CA GLY A 173 0.70 9.04 6.14
C GLY A 173 -0.30 8.57 5.10
N SER A 174 0.17 8.28 3.88
CA SER A 174 -0.67 7.75 2.80
C SER A 174 -1.33 6.42 3.16
N SER A 175 -0.60 5.48 3.77
CA SER A 175 -1.19 4.18 4.18
C SER A 175 -2.30 4.34 5.22
N ASN A 176 -2.11 5.20 6.22
CA ASN A 176 -3.13 5.46 7.23
C ASN A 176 -4.32 6.27 6.67
N ALA A 177 -4.07 7.22 5.77
CA ALA A 177 -5.13 7.97 5.09
C ALA A 177 -6.03 7.05 4.25
N VAL A 178 -5.44 6.12 3.49
CA VAL A 178 -6.19 5.12 2.71
C VAL A 178 -7.00 4.22 3.64
N ASN A 179 -6.41 3.74 4.74
CA ASN A 179 -7.11 2.91 5.73
C ASN A 179 -8.31 3.64 6.35
N LEU A 180 -8.16 4.93 6.68
CA LEU A 180 -9.24 5.75 7.25
C LEU A 180 -10.39 5.99 6.25
N THR A 181 -10.06 6.05 4.97
CA THR A 181 -11.05 6.27 3.90
C THR A 181 -11.83 4.98 3.56
N ASP A 182 -11.31 3.80 3.93
CA ASP A 182 -11.89 2.48 3.61
C ASP A 182 -13.05 2.09 4.55
N GLY A 183 -14.11 2.91 4.56
CA GLY A 183 -15.29 2.72 5.41
C GLY A 183 -16.59 2.45 4.65
N LEU A 184 -16.62 2.73 3.35
CA LEU A 184 -17.80 2.62 2.48
C LEU A 184 -17.45 1.84 1.21
N ASP A 185 -18.45 1.17 0.63
CA ASP A 185 -18.23 0.27 -0.51
C ASP A 185 -17.77 1.08 -1.72
N GLY A 186 -16.55 0.83 -2.17
CA GLY A 186 -15.96 1.51 -3.33
C GLY A 186 -15.39 2.91 -3.07
N LEU A 187 -15.44 3.42 -1.82
CA LEU A 187 -14.95 4.78 -1.52
C LEU A 187 -13.44 4.93 -1.71
N VAL A 188 -12.66 3.91 -1.37
CA VAL A 188 -11.20 3.94 -1.51
C VAL A 188 -10.73 3.59 -2.91
N ILE A 189 -11.38 2.65 -3.58
CA ILE A 189 -10.85 2.11 -4.83
C ILE A 189 -10.89 3.14 -5.97
N LEU A 190 -11.90 4.02 -6.02
CA LEU A 190 -12.02 5.04 -7.06
C LEU A 190 -10.85 6.07 -7.01
N PRO A 191 -10.56 6.71 -5.86
CA PRO A 191 -9.37 7.55 -5.72
C PRO A 191 -8.06 6.82 -6.03
N VAL A 192 -7.91 5.56 -5.59
CA VAL A 192 -6.70 4.76 -5.84
C VAL A 192 -6.49 4.53 -7.34
N VAL A 193 -7.56 4.21 -8.10
CA VAL A 193 -7.48 4.04 -9.55
C VAL A 193 -7.09 5.35 -10.24
N LEU A 194 -7.66 6.49 -9.84
CA LEU A 194 -7.32 7.79 -10.42
C LEU A 194 -5.85 8.18 -10.16
N VAL A 195 -5.37 8.00 -8.93
CA VAL A 195 -3.97 8.27 -8.56
C VAL A 195 -3.03 7.33 -9.31
N ALA A 196 -3.34 6.02 -9.36
CA ALA A 196 -2.54 5.04 -10.08
C ALA A 196 -2.50 5.33 -11.60
N ALA A 197 -3.62 5.77 -12.18
CA ALA A 197 -3.67 6.17 -13.58
C ALA A 197 -2.82 7.41 -13.85
N GLY A 198 -2.85 8.42 -12.95
CA GLY A 198 -2.03 9.62 -13.08
C GLY A 198 -0.53 9.38 -12.93
N LEU A 199 -0.13 8.46 -12.04
CA LEU A 199 1.27 8.08 -11.83
C LEU A 199 1.80 7.03 -12.82
N GLY A 200 0.90 6.34 -13.52
CA GLY A 200 1.23 5.28 -14.48
C GLY A 200 1.44 5.77 -15.92
N VAL A 201 1.36 7.09 -16.15
CA VAL A 201 1.70 7.76 -17.42
C VAL A 201 3.20 8.00 -17.48
#